data_AF-A0A949JPF8-F1
#
_entry.id   AF-A0A949JPF8-F1
#
_cell.length_a   1.000
_cell.length_b   1.000
_cell.length_c   1.000
_cell.angle_alpha   90.00
_cell.angle_beta   90.00
_cell.angle_gamma   90.00
#
_symmetry.space_group_name_H-M   'P 1'
#
loop_
_entity.id
_entity.type
_entity.pdbx_description
1 polymer ?
#
loop_
_entity_poly.entity_id
_entity_poly.type
_entity_poly.pdbx_seq_one_letter_code
_entity_poly.pdbx_strand_id
1 'polypeptide(L)'
;MADYAPPLNNPWFQAFDSSGAPLSGGKVRTYEAGTSTPKVTWQDGGMSSANANPVILNSYGMAAIFGEGLYKIELYDSDDNLIDTIDYVLALQITDDARDLLAQASATAMRSSLGLGTAATKDAGTDGGEVLLLDDDAKLPVLDGSNLTNIGGSAASVPPEHLSGLTLSYSAVTTFGVSAGKCRDSTDSTSPTLASNYTKTLSGWVVGTGNGSLQSGLSIIVNTWYAVHLIYNPESDTTDIMISTSASSPTLPTGYTTFRRIGWIKTDSSSQIKDFSQDADTFLWKETVEDRNAAGDGNIDASPATTQALTVPPDSSVSAIITATAGTNAVAGSVYFSSLSIDDEAPNEYTTAPFPQLAVPLNTGVRFSTGQIEVRVNSSGQIRIRPSQDAYAVDVCTLGWLDNRGVNA
;
A
#
# COMPACT_ATOMS: atom_id res chain seq x y z
N MET A 1 -3.80 53.08 -29.15
CA MET A 1 -5.20 53.33 -28.76
C MET A 1 -6.04 52.93 -29.96
N ALA A 2 -6.70 51.78 -29.89
CA ALA A 2 -7.56 51.30 -30.96
C ALA A 2 -8.81 52.17 -30.98
N ASP A 3 -9.06 52.77 -32.14
CA ASP A 3 -10.23 53.57 -32.46
C ASP A 3 -11.46 52.66 -32.47
N TYR A 4 -12.18 52.60 -31.34
CA TYR A 4 -13.42 51.86 -31.17
C TYR A 4 -14.59 52.83 -31.33
N ALA A 5 -15.00 53.09 -32.57
CA ALA A 5 -16.30 53.69 -32.82
C ALA A 5 -17.38 52.63 -32.52
N PRO A 6 -18.25 52.81 -31.51
CA PRO A 6 -19.35 51.88 -31.26
C PRO A 6 -20.27 51.79 -32.48
N PRO A 7 -20.97 50.66 -32.71
CA PRO A 7 -22.02 50.61 -33.72
C PRO A 7 -23.02 51.72 -33.39
N LEU A 8 -23.18 52.65 -34.33
CA LEU A 8 -24.13 53.76 -34.22
C LEU A 8 -25.55 53.18 -34.18
N ASN A 9 -26.00 52.78 -32.99
CA ASN A 9 -27.43 52.74 -32.73
C ASN A 9 -27.88 54.20 -32.78
N ASN A 10 -28.44 54.60 -33.92
CA ASN A 10 -28.97 55.93 -34.14
C ASN A 10 -30.50 55.86 -34.08
N PRO A 11 -31.13 55.89 -32.89
CA PRO A 11 -32.58 55.81 -32.75
C PRO A 11 -33.26 57.16 -33.02
N TRP A 12 -32.65 57.97 -33.89
CA TRP A 12 -33.31 59.12 -34.46
C TRP A 12 -34.35 58.59 -35.45
N PHE A 13 -35.60 58.58 -34.98
CA PHE A 13 -36.74 58.29 -35.84
C PHE A 13 -36.88 59.43 -36.84
N GLN A 14 -36.97 59.11 -38.13
CA GLN A 14 -37.22 60.08 -39.20
C GLN A 14 -38.41 59.63 -40.02
N ALA A 15 -39.35 60.54 -40.26
CA ALA A 15 -40.49 60.32 -41.12
C ALA A 15 -40.52 61.33 -42.27
N PHE A 16 -41.13 60.90 -43.37
CA PHE A 16 -41.35 61.69 -44.57
C PHE A 16 -42.84 61.71 -44.91
N ASP A 17 -43.30 62.77 -45.56
CA ASP A 17 -44.65 62.84 -46.11
C ASP A 17 -44.79 62.04 -47.42
N SER A 18 -46.00 62.01 -47.98
CA SER A 18 -46.30 61.30 -49.23
C SER A 18 -45.54 61.82 -50.47
N SER A 19 -44.92 63.00 -50.38
CA SER A 19 -44.07 63.57 -51.43
C SER A 19 -42.57 63.27 -51.24
N GLY A 20 -42.21 62.62 -50.13
CA GLY A 20 -40.83 62.33 -49.75
C GLY A 20 -40.12 63.50 -49.04
N ALA A 21 -40.83 64.58 -48.71
CA ALA A 21 -40.28 65.67 -47.92
C ALA A 21 -40.29 65.30 -46.42
N PRO A 22 -39.35 65.82 -45.60
CA PRO A 22 -39.36 65.53 -44.17
C PRO A 22 -40.67 65.96 -43.51
N LEU A 23 -41.23 65.11 -42.65
CA LEU A 23 -42.52 65.34 -42.00
C LEU A 23 -42.38 66.33 -40.84
N SER A 24 -42.15 67.60 -41.17
CA SER A 24 -42.01 68.69 -40.20
C SER A 24 -43.27 68.85 -39.36
N GLY A 25 -43.13 68.78 -38.03
CA GLY A 25 -44.27 68.90 -37.12
C GLY A 25 -45.17 67.65 -37.05
N GLY A 26 -44.79 66.55 -37.73
CA GLY A 26 -45.47 65.27 -37.60
C GLY A 26 -45.48 64.77 -36.15
N LYS A 27 -46.43 63.91 -35.82
CA LYS A 27 -46.67 63.45 -34.45
C LYS A 27 -46.54 61.94 -34.37
N VAL A 28 -45.66 61.45 -33.51
CA VAL A 28 -45.47 60.01 -33.25
C VAL A 28 -46.16 59.66 -31.95
N ARG A 29 -47.19 58.82 -32.00
CA ARG A 29 -47.87 58.27 -30.81
C ARG A 29 -47.35 56.87 -30.53
N THR A 30 -47.01 56.61 -29.27
CA THR A 30 -46.42 55.34 -28.84
C THR A 30 -47.30 54.64 -27.82
N TYR A 31 -47.53 53.34 -28.00
CA TYR A 31 -48.43 52.53 -27.17
C TYR A 31 -47.78 51.21 -26.78
N GLU A 32 -48.35 50.53 -25.78
CA GLU A 32 -48.04 49.12 -25.53
C GLU A 32 -48.52 48.29 -26.74
N ALA A 33 -47.70 47.35 -27.20
CA ALA A 33 -47.99 46.55 -28.40
C ALA A 33 -49.36 45.85 -28.30
N GLY A 34 -50.12 45.84 -29.39
CA GLY A 34 -51.48 45.28 -29.44
C GLY A 34 -52.55 46.08 -28.69
N THR A 35 -52.25 47.27 -28.15
CA THR A 35 -53.22 48.08 -27.37
C THR A 35 -53.28 49.53 -27.86
N SER A 36 -54.16 50.33 -27.24
CA SER A 36 -54.17 51.80 -27.35
C SER A 36 -53.70 52.48 -26.06
N THR A 37 -53.04 51.76 -25.15
CA THR A 37 -52.51 52.29 -23.88
C THR A 37 -51.20 53.02 -24.16
N PRO A 38 -51.08 54.34 -23.90
CA PRO A 38 -49.84 55.09 -24.15
C PRO A 38 -48.65 54.48 -23.41
N LYS A 39 -47.53 54.27 -24.12
CA LYS A 39 -46.27 53.78 -23.53
C LYS A 39 -45.20 54.85 -23.66
N VAL A 40 -44.50 55.13 -22.56
CA VAL A 40 -43.47 56.17 -22.50
C VAL A 40 -42.29 55.84 -23.42
N THR A 41 -41.75 56.87 -24.06
CA THR A 41 -40.45 56.83 -24.75
C THR A 41 -39.55 57.92 -24.17
N TRP A 42 -38.27 57.88 -24.51
CA TRP A 42 -37.23 58.69 -23.87
C TRP A 42 -36.41 59.45 -24.91
N GLN A 43 -35.89 60.61 -24.50
CA GLN A 43 -35.05 61.48 -25.31
C GLN A 43 -33.60 60.99 -25.38
N ASP A 44 -33.21 60.11 -24.46
CA ASP A 44 -31.86 59.59 -24.32
C ASP A 44 -31.86 58.07 -24.10
N GLY A 45 -30.77 57.42 -24.50
CA GLY A 45 -30.59 55.97 -24.33
C GLY A 45 -30.41 55.51 -22.88
N GLY A 46 -30.16 56.44 -21.96
CA GLY A 46 -30.16 56.17 -20.52
C GLY A 46 -31.55 56.18 -19.90
N MET A 47 -32.60 56.48 -20.68
CA MET A 47 -33.99 56.55 -20.24
C MET A 47 -34.17 57.49 -19.03
N SER A 48 -33.50 58.64 -19.06
CA SER A 48 -33.51 59.62 -17.96
C SER A 48 -34.49 60.77 -18.21
N SER A 49 -34.78 61.10 -19.47
CA SER A 49 -35.67 62.19 -19.88
C SER A 49 -36.82 61.69 -20.73
N ALA A 50 -38.05 61.72 -20.20
CA ALA A 50 -39.22 61.21 -20.90
C ALA A 50 -39.67 62.14 -22.05
N ASN A 51 -40.08 61.55 -23.16
CA ASN A 51 -40.79 62.23 -24.24
C ASN A 51 -42.26 62.50 -23.84
N ALA A 52 -42.83 63.57 -24.38
CA ALA A 52 -44.28 63.73 -24.44
C ALA A 52 -44.90 62.70 -25.42
N ASN A 53 -46.17 62.36 -25.24
CA ASN A 53 -46.91 61.50 -26.17
C ASN A 53 -48.17 62.25 -26.63
N PRO A 54 -48.26 62.72 -27.88
CA PRO A 54 -47.35 62.46 -29.01
C PRO A 54 -45.96 63.11 -28.90
N VAL A 55 -44.95 62.45 -29.48
CA VAL A 55 -43.62 63.02 -29.76
C VAL A 55 -43.72 63.88 -31.03
N ILE A 56 -43.30 65.14 -30.98
CA ILE A 56 -43.36 66.07 -32.13
C ILE A 56 -42.04 66.04 -32.90
N LEU A 57 -42.11 65.83 -34.21
CA LEU A 57 -40.96 65.83 -35.12
C LEU A 57 -40.50 67.26 -35.43
N ASN A 58 -39.18 67.46 -35.46
CA ASN A 58 -38.58 68.76 -35.80
C ASN A 58 -38.73 69.10 -37.31
N SER A 59 -38.17 70.23 -37.76
CA SER A 59 -38.23 70.66 -39.16
C SER A 59 -37.58 69.70 -40.18
N TYR A 60 -36.76 68.76 -39.71
CA TYR A 60 -36.15 67.70 -40.50
C TYR A 60 -36.96 66.39 -40.43
N GLY A 61 -38.16 66.40 -39.84
CA GLY A 61 -38.99 65.22 -39.64
C GLY A 61 -38.41 64.22 -38.64
N MET A 62 -37.57 64.68 -37.71
CA MET A 62 -36.83 63.80 -36.79
C MET A 62 -37.17 64.02 -35.32
N ALA A 63 -37.08 62.95 -34.52
CA ALA A 63 -37.06 63.00 -33.06
C ALA A 63 -36.23 61.84 -32.47
N ALA A 64 -35.66 62.05 -31.29
CA ALA A 64 -35.03 60.99 -30.51
C ALA A 64 -36.12 60.18 -29.78
N ILE A 65 -36.25 58.90 -30.13
CA ILE A 65 -37.28 58.02 -29.56
C ILE A 65 -36.59 56.74 -29.07
N PHE A 66 -36.19 56.72 -27.81
CA PHE A 66 -35.66 55.55 -27.12
C PHE A 66 -36.77 54.86 -26.32
N GLY A 67 -36.65 53.55 -26.12
CA GLY A 67 -37.62 52.77 -25.37
C GLY A 67 -37.10 51.37 -25.04
N GLU A 68 -37.87 50.63 -24.26
CA GLU A 68 -37.57 49.25 -23.89
C GLU A 68 -38.78 48.34 -24.12
N GLY A 69 -38.56 47.19 -24.75
CA GLY A 69 -39.57 46.19 -25.04
C GLY A 69 -40.40 46.50 -26.28
N LEU A 70 -41.57 45.88 -26.40
CA LEU A 70 -42.43 46.01 -27.58
C LEU A 70 -43.30 47.28 -27.52
N TYR A 71 -43.47 47.91 -28.68
CA TYR A 71 -44.27 49.13 -28.89
C TYR A 71 -45.20 48.97 -30.09
N LYS A 72 -46.36 49.62 -30.03
CA LYS A 72 -47.09 50.05 -31.23
C LYS A 72 -46.79 51.53 -31.47
N ILE A 73 -46.49 51.88 -32.71
CA ILE A 73 -46.16 53.23 -33.14
C ILE A 73 -47.18 53.67 -34.19
N GLU A 74 -47.83 54.80 -33.97
CA GLU A 74 -48.71 55.44 -34.94
C GLU A 74 -48.11 56.78 -35.35
N LEU A 75 -47.96 56.99 -36.65
CA LEU A 75 -47.44 58.22 -37.23
C LEU A 75 -48.60 59.06 -37.77
N TYR A 76 -48.66 60.33 -37.36
CA TYR A 76 -49.64 61.30 -37.82
C TYR A 76 -48.95 62.50 -38.48
N ASP A 77 -49.63 63.16 -39.42
CA ASP A 77 -49.19 64.45 -39.93
C ASP A 77 -49.36 65.57 -38.87
N SER A 78 -48.99 66.81 -39.23
CA SER A 78 -49.14 67.96 -38.32
C SER A 78 -50.60 68.28 -37.97
N ASP A 79 -51.54 67.87 -38.83
CA ASP A 79 -52.98 68.14 -38.76
C ASP A 79 -53.77 66.98 -38.10
N ASP A 80 -53.07 66.02 -37.47
CA ASP A 80 -53.63 64.84 -36.79
C ASP A 80 -54.29 63.78 -37.71
N ASN A 81 -53.95 63.72 -39.00
CA ASN A 81 -54.33 62.61 -39.87
C ASN A 81 -53.33 61.44 -39.71
N LEU A 82 -53.84 60.22 -39.56
CA LEU A 82 -53.02 59.01 -39.46
C LEU A 82 -52.35 58.72 -40.81
N ILE A 83 -51.02 58.59 -40.80
CA ILE A 83 -50.19 58.22 -41.94
C ILE A 83 -49.91 56.71 -41.93
N ASP A 84 -49.46 56.18 -40.80
CA ASP A 84 -49.04 54.77 -40.69
C ASP A 84 -49.21 54.23 -39.27
N THR A 85 -49.33 52.91 -39.15
CA THR A 85 -49.35 52.18 -37.88
C THR A 85 -48.47 50.95 -37.98
N ILE A 86 -47.46 50.89 -37.11
CA ILE A 86 -46.55 49.75 -37.00
C ILE A 86 -46.73 49.16 -35.59
N ASP A 87 -47.20 47.92 -35.52
CA ASP A 87 -47.37 47.21 -34.25
C ASP A 87 -46.21 46.21 -34.02
N TYR A 88 -45.99 45.83 -32.76
CA TYR A 88 -44.95 44.88 -32.33
C TYR A 88 -43.51 45.31 -32.68
N VAL A 89 -43.21 46.60 -32.62
CA VAL A 89 -41.85 47.14 -32.79
C VAL A 89 -41.03 46.91 -31.51
N LEU A 90 -39.93 46.16 -31.60
CA LEU A 90 -39.03 45.93 -30.47
C LEU A 90 -38.02 47.07 -30.33
N ALA A 91 -38.04 47.76 -29.19
CA ALA A 91 -36.97 48.65 -28.75
C ALA A 91 -36.05 47.90 -27.78
N LEU A 92 -34.78 47.74 -28.17
CA LEU A 92 -33.79 47.00 -27.38
C LEU A 92 -32.87 47.96 -26.62
N GLN A 93 -32.76 47.74 -25.31
CA GLN A 93 -31.69 48.31 -24.49
C GLN A 93 -30.55 47.28 -24.38
N ILE A 94 -29.31 47.70 -24.65
CA ILE A 94 -28.12 46.86 -24.48
C ILE A 94 -27.29 47.47 -23.35
N THR A 95 -27.01 46.68 -22.31
CA THR A 95 -26.17 47.12 -21.18
C THR A 95 -24.72 47.34 -21.62
N ASP A 96 -23.97 48.16 -20.89
CA ASP A 96 -22.55 48.39 -21.20
C ASP A 96 -21.74 47.08 -21.09
N ASP A 97 -22.02 46.22 -20.11
CA ASP A 97 -21.39 44.89 -20.01
C ASP A 97 -21.64 44.01 -21.24
N ALA A 98 -22.87 44.03 -21.79
CA ALA A 98 -23.22 43.27 -22.98
C ALA A 98 -22.55 43.86 -24.23
N ARG A 99 -22.41 45.20 -24.29
CA ARG A 99 -21.65 45.86 -25.37
C ARG A 99 -20.17 45.53 -25.30
N ASP A 100 -19.58 45.53 -24.10
CA ASP A 100 -18.18 45.21 -23.87
C ASP A 100 -17.86 43.76 -24.23
N LEU A 101 -18.77 42.82 -23.94
CA LEU A 101 -18.64 41.43 -24.34
C LEU A 101 -18.76 41.26 -25.87
N LEU A 102 -19.77 41.91 -26.48
CA LEU A 102 -20.03 41.81 -27.92
C LEU A 102 -18.96 42.52 -28.77
N ALA A 103 -18.27 43.51 -28.20
CA ALA A 103 -17.14 44.17 -28.84
C ALA A 103 -15.90 43.25 -28.99
N GLN A 104 -15.82 42.13 -28.27
CA GLN A 104 -14.59 41.33 -28.26
C GLN A 104 -14.40 40.51 -29.55
N ALA A 105 -13.19 40.59 -30.13
CA ALA A 105 -12.85 39.93 -31.40
C ALA A 105 -12.57 38.41 -31.31
N SER A 106 -12.58 37.82 -30.10
CA SER A 106 -12.32 36.39 -29.93
C SER A 106 -12.93 35.84 -28.64
N ALA A 107 -13.12 34.52 -28.58
CA ALA A 107 -13.57 33.83 -27.35
C ALA A 107 -12.60 34.05 -26.17
N THR A 108 -11.30 34.21 -26.42
CA THR A 108 -10.32 34.52 -25.37
C THR A 108 -10.52 35.92 -24.81
N ALA A 109 -10.77 36.91 -25.66
CA ALA A 109 -11.06 38.28 -25.23
C ALA A 109 -12.41 38.37 -24.50
N MET A 110 -13.43 37.63 -24.96
CA MET A 110 -14.71 37.49 -24.24
C MET A 110 -14.52 36.90 -22.84
N ARG A 111 -13.77 35.79 -22.70
CA ARG A 111 -13.46 35.20 -21.38
C ARG A 111 -12.70 36.18 -20.48
N SER A 112 -11.76 36.94 -21.04
CA SER A 112 -11.02 37.96 -20.30
C SER A 112 -11.93 39.09 -19.80
N SER A 113 -12.90 39.53 -20.61
CA SER A 113 -13.89 40.56 -20.23
C SER A 113 -14.79 40.07 -19.08
N LEU A 114 -15.15 38.78 -19.07
CA LEU A 114 -15.88 38.14 -17.98
C LEU A 114 -15.01 37.78 -16.76
N GLY A 115 -13.70 38.05 -16.80
CA GLY A 115 -12.77 37.67 -15.73
C GLY A 115 -12.57 36.16 -15.56
N LEU A 116 -12.91 35.36 -16.58
CA LEU A 116 -12.77 33.91 -16.55
C LEU A 116 -11.31 33.51 -16.83
N GLY A 117 -10.75 32.66 -15.96
CA GLY A 117 -9.39 32.17 -16.08
C GLY A 117 -9.19 31.12 -17.18
N THR A 118 -7.97 30.60 -17.29
CA THR A 118 -7.61 29.55 -18.27
C THR A 118 -8.35 28.23 -18.07
N ALA A 119 -8.87 27.98 -16.86
CA ALA A 119 -9.71 26.81 -16.56
C ALA A 119 -11.02 26.79 -17.38
N ALA A 120 -11.52 27.95 -17.82
CA ALA A 120 -12.77 28.06 -18.57
C ALA A 120 -12.70 27.48 -20.01
N THR A 121 -11.54 26.98 -20.45
CA THR A 121 -11.38 26.28 -21.73
C THR A 121 -11.25 24.76 -21.59
N LYS A 122 -11.38 24.26 -20.35
CA LYS A 122 -11.15 22.86 -20.02
C LYS A 122 -12.47 22.19 -19.66
N ASP A 123 -12.60 20.93 -20.05
CA ASP A 123 -13.71 20.09 -19.64
C ASP A 123 -13.56 19.71 -18.17
N ALA A 124 -14.67 19.34 -17.55
CA ALA A 124 -14.70 18.84 -16.18
C ALA A 124 -14.57 17.32 -16.16
N GLY A 125 -13.64 16.80 -15.38
CA GLY A 125 -13.40 15.37 -15.27
C GLY A 125 -12.06 15.04 -14.61
N THR A 126 -11.65 13.77 -14.70
CA THR A 126 -10.45 13.23 -14.06
C THR A 126 -9.32 12.91 -15.05
N ASP A 127 -9.51 13.18 -16.34
CA ASP A 127 -8.50 12.93 -17.37
C ASP A 127 -7.43 14.03 -17.40
N GLY A 128 -6.30 13.70 -18.04
CA GLY A 128 -5.17 14.62 -18.16
C GLY A 128 -5.54 15.92 -18.90
N GLY A 129 -5.49 17.04 -18.18
CA GLY A 129 -5.74 18.37 -18.76
C GLY A 129 -7.14 18.93 -18.55
N GLU A 130 -7.98 18.23 -17.78
CA GLU A 130 -9.32 18.64 -17.33
C GLU A 130 -9.29 19.37 -15.97
N VAL A 131 -10.43 19.93 -15.56
CA VAL A 131 -10.64 20.53 -14.23
C VAL A 131 -11.39 19.55 -13.34
N LEU A 132 -10.84 19.29 -12.16
CA LEU A 132 -11.50 18.42 -11.18
C LEU A 132 -12.70 19.13 -10.55
N LEU A 133 -13.84 18.44 -10.52
CA LEU A 133 -15.01 18.83 -9.74
C LEU A 133 -15.09 17.95 -8.48
N LEU A 134 -15.45 18.53 -7.35
CA LEU A 134 -15.70 17.76 -6.13
C LEU A 134 -16.99 16.93 -6.27
N ASP A 135 -17.02 15.77 -5.62
CA ASP A 135 -18.24 14.98 -5.43
C ASP A 135 -19.22 15.73 -4.49
N ASP A 136 -20.49 15.32 -4.48
CA ASP A 136 -21.56 15.80 -3.60
C ASP A 136 -21.16 15.91 -2.11
N ASP A 137 -20.19 15.10 -1.65
CA ASP A 137 -19.62 15.14 -0.30
C ASP A 137 -18.42 16.11 -0.11
N ALA A 138 -18.16 17.00 -1.08
CA ALA A 138 -16.96 17.86 -1.13
C ALA A 138 -15.63 17.09 -1.12
N LYS A 139 -15.63 15.85 -1.65
CA LYS A 139 -14.45 15.00 -1.79
C LYS A 139 -13.86 15.14 -3.19
N LEU A 140 -12.56 14.90 -3.32
CA LEU A 140 -11.98 14.68 -4.64
C LEU A 140 -12.64 13.45 -5.27
N PRO A 141 -13.03 13.50 -6.55
CA PRO A 141 -13.56 12.35 -7.27
C PRO A 141 -12.52 11.22 -7.27
N VAL A 142 -12.96 9.97 -7.44
CA VAL A 142 -12.13 8.77 -7.30
C VAL A 142 -10.89 8.82 -8.20
N LEU A 143 -9.80 9.33 -7.64
CA LEU A 143 -8.50 9.50 -8.27
C LEU A 143 -7.46 8.78 -7.41
N ASP A 144 -6.45 8.19 -8.04
CA ASP A 144 -5.29 7.69 -7.30
C ASP A 144 -4.52 8.87 -6.67
N GLY A 145 -4.59 8.97 -5.34
CA GLY A 145 -3.97 10.02 -4.55
C GLY A 145 -2.47 9.82 -4.30
N SER A 146 -1.84 8.77 -4.83
CA SER A 146 -0.40 8.48 -4.62
C SER A 146 0.50 9.65 -5.04
N ASN A 147 0.22 10.27 -6.19
CA ASN A 147 0.93 11.44 -6.69
C ASN A 147 0.59 12.74 -5.94
N LEU A 148 -0.61 12.83 -5.37
CA LEU A 148 -1.06 14.03 -4.64
C LEU A 148 -0.50 14.06 -3.22
N THR A 149 -0.48 12.91 -2.56
CA THR A 149 -0.06 12.78 -1.17
C THR A 149 1.42 12.48 -1.03
N ASN A 150 2.08 12.03 -2.12
CA ASN A 150 3.40 11.39 -2.08
C ASN A 150 3.45 10.20 -1.11
N ILE A 151 2.28 9.66 -0.75
CA ILE A 151 2.11 8.41 -0.01
C ILE A 151 1.77 7.39 -1.09
N GLY A 152 2.81 6.88 -1.76
CA GLY A 152 2.66 5.67 -2.57
C GLY A 152 2.08 4.59 -1.66
N GLY A 153 1.02 3.90 -2.10
CA GLY A 153 0.31 2.89 -1.32
C GLY A 153 1.29 1.88 -0.73
N SER A 154 1.78 2.18 0.47
CA SER A 154 2.77 1.34 1.13
C SER A 154 1.94 0.21 1.69
N ALA A 155 1.94 -0.92 0.98
CA ALA A 155 1.40 -2.18 1.50
C ALA A 155 1.93 -2.30 2.92
N ALA A 156 1.04 -2.19 3.92
CA ALA A 156 1.40 -1.94 5.31
C ALA A 156 2.64 -2.74 5.69
N SER A 157 3.76 -2.03 5.81
CA SER A 157 5.05 -2.62 6.04
C SER A 157 4.97 -3.26 7.43
N VAL A 158 5.20 -4.57 7.54
CA VAL A 158 5.10 -5.24 8.84
C VAL A 158 6.23 -4.77 9.76
N PRO A 159 6.13 -4.78 11.10
CA PRO A 159 7.24 -4.35 11.96
C PRO A 159 8.57 -5.06 11.64
N PRO A 160 9.73 -4.49 12.02
CA PRO A 160 11.00 -5.20 12.00
C PRO A 160 10.87 -6.61 12.57
N GLU A 161 11.59 -7.55 11.98
CA GLU A 161 11.66 -8.96 12.42
C GLU A 161 10.35 -9.77 12.35
N HIS A 162 9.22 -9.17 11.98
CA HIS A 162 7.92 -9.85 11.91
C HIS A 162 7.96 -11.16 11.12
N LEU A 163 7.39 -12.22 11.70
CA LEU A 163 7.15 -13.50 11.05
C LEU A 163 5.79 -14.02 11.50
N SER A 164 4.85 -14.22 10.57
CA SER A 164 3.53 -14.78 10.87
C SER A 164 3.08 -15.73 9.77
N GLY A 165 2.47 -16.86 10.16
CA GLY A 165 2.23 -17.98 9.26
C GLY A 165 3.55 -18.63 8.86
N LEU A 166 3.73 -18.93 7.56
CA LEU A 166 4.96 -19.51 7.01
C LEU A 166 5.44 -20.78 7.75
N THR A 167 4.50 -21.49 8.37
CA THR A 167 4.73 -22.72 9.12
C THR A 167 5.10 -23.84 8.16
N LEU A 168 6.20 -24.53 8.44
CA LEU A 168 6.67 -25.69 7.71
C LEU A 168 5.90 -26.94 8.13
N SER A 169 5.75 -27.87 7.19
CA SER A 169 5.14 -29.17 7.44
C SER A 169 5.88 -30.26 6.68
N TYR A 170 6.07 -31.40 7.31
CA TYR A 170 6.44 -32.61 6.59
C TYR A 170 5.24 -33.12 5.77
N SER A 171 5.46 -33.39 4.49
CA SER A 171 4.40 -33.87 3.58
C SER A 171 4.74 -35.26 3.02
N ALA A 172 5.99 -35.48 2.61
CA ALA A 172 6.52 -36.77 2.23
C ALA A 172 8.06 -36.78 2.37
N VAL A 173 8.68 -37.93 2.12
CA VAL A 173 10.14 -38.16 2.25
C VAL A 173 11.02 -37.18 1.47
N THR A 174 10.52 -36.55 0.41
CA THR A 174 11.27 -35.54 -0.36
C THR A 174 10.48 -34.24 -0.54
N THR A 175 9.45 -34.03 0.26
CA THR A 175 8.47 -32.97 0.05
C THR A 175 8.01 -32.36 1.36
N PHE A 176 8.01 -31.03 1.42
CA PHE A 176 7.54 -30.27 2.57
C PHE A 176 6.56 -29.20 2.13
N GLY A 177 5.68 -28.80 3.05
CA GLY A 177 4.74 -27.71 2.85
C GLY A 177 5.19 -26.45 3.60
N VAL A 178 4.78 -25.29 3.09
CA VAL A 178 4.90 -23.99 3.75
C VAL A 178 3.53 -23.33 3.72
N SER A 179 2.97 -23.01 4.88
CA SER A 179 1.67 -22.33 4.96
C SER A 179 1.78 -20.89 4.46
N ALA A 180 0.67 -20.33 3.97
CA ALA A 180 0.58 -18.91 3.65
C ALA A 180 0.99 -18.05 4.85
N GLY A 181 1.51 -16.86 4.58
CA GLY A 181 1.95 -15.96 5.64
C GLY A 181 2.76 -14.78 5.12
N LYS A 182 3.24 -13.96 6.05
CA LYS A 182 3.94 -12.72 5.76
C LYS A 182 5.12 -12.56 6.69
N CYS A 183 6.20 -11.97 6.20
CA CYS A 183 7.35 -11.66 7.01
C CYS A 183 7.97 -10.32 6.65
N ARG A 184 8.82 -9.85 7.56
CA ARG A 184 9.86 -8.88 7.28
C ARG A 184 11.08 -9.61 6.71
N ASP A 185 11.72 -9.06 5.69
CA ASP A 185 12.94 -9.64 5.12
C ASP A 185 14.16 -9.54 6.05
N SER A 186 15.27 -10.17 5.67
CA SER A 186 16.51 -10.21 6.47
C SER A 186 17.23 -8.87 6.62
N THR A 187 16.89 -7.86 5.81
CA THR A 187 17.51 -6.51 5.84
C THR A 187 16.55 -5.42 6.33
N ASP A 188 15.38 -5.82 6.84
CA ASP A 188 14.29 -4.94 7.25
C ASP A 188 13.76 -3.95 6.18
N SER A 189 13.95 -4.26 4.90
CA SER A 189 13.65 -3.37 3.76
C SER A 189 12.27 -3.62 3.15
N THR A 190 11.82 -4.88 3.09
CA THR A 190 10.61 -5.28 2.36
C THR A 190 9.72 -6.18 3.21
N SER A 191 8.48 -6.40 2.80
CA SER A 191 7.51 -7.22 3.54
C SER A 191 6.92 -8.34 2.68
N PRO A 192 7.72 -9.35 2.27
CA PRO A 192 7.27 -10.43 1.40
C PRO A 192 6.05 -11.17 1.97
N THR A 193 5.08 -11.49 1.12
CA THR A 193 3.89 -12.26 1.46
C THR A 193 3.81 -13.51 0.59
N LEU A 194 3.66 -14.68 1.21
CA LEU A 194 3.28 -15.91 0.53
C LEU A 194 1.75 -16.04 0.58
N ALA A 195 1.09 -15.77 -0.55
CA ALA A 195 -0.36 -15.61 -0.61
C ALA A 195 -1.16 -16.92 -0.43
N SER A 196 -0.53 -18.08 -0.62
CA SER A 196 -1.17 -19.40 -0.51
C SER A 196 -0.18 -20.45 -0.02
N ASN A 197 -0.68 -21.62 0.40
CA ASN A 197 0.17 -22.71 0.85
C ASN A 197 1.00 -23.25 -0.32
N TYR A 198 2.31 -23.39 -0.11
CA TYR A 198 3.22 -23.99 -1.07
C TYR A 198 3.58 -25.41 -0.65
N THR A 199 3.78 -26.28 -1.64
CA THR A 199 4.48 -27.55 -1.49
C THR A 199 5.76 -27.47 -2.30
N LYS A 200 6.89 -27.95 -1.76
CA LYS A 200 8.18 -27.93 -2.44
C LYS A 200 8.90 -29.27 -2.29
N THR A 201 9.71 -29.61 -3.29
CA THR A 201 10.53 -30.83 -3.30
C THR A 201 12.01 -30.51 -3.11
N LEU A 202 12.81 -31.51 -2.75
CA LEU A 202 14.27 -31.40 -2.62
C LEU A 202 15.02 -31.34 -3.98
N SER A 203 14.31 -31.24 -5.10
CA SER A 203 14.90 -31.04 -6.43
C SER A 203 15.38 -29.60 -6.64
N GLY A 204 16.15 -29.37 -7.70
CA GLY A 204 16.64 -28.04 -8.08
C GLY A 204 15.52 -27.01 -8.17
N TRP A 205 15.79 -25.80 -7.65
CA TRP A 205 14.79 -24.75 -7.52
C TRP A 205 14.13 -24.40 -8.86
N VAL A 206 12.79 -24.41 -8.85
CA VAL A 206 11.94 -23.97 -9.97
C VAL A 206 10.75 -23.21 -9.37
N VAL A 207 10.34 -22.12 -10.04
CA VAL A 207 9.33 -21.21 -9.51
C VAL A 207 7.98 -21.89 -9.25
N GLY A 208 7.32 -21.58 -8.13
CA GLY A 208 5.94 -21.97 -7.83
C GLY A 208 5.78 -23.27 -7.02
N THR A 209 4.53 -23.59 -6.68
CA THR A 209 4.16 -24.75 -5.84
C THR A 209 4.28 -26.09 -6.60
N GLY A 210 4.58 -27.16 -5.88
CA GLY A 210 4.82 -28.51 -6.41
C GLY A 210 6.22 -28.72 -7.00
N ASN A 211 7.02 -27.66 -7.11
CA ASN A 211 8.32 -27.66 -7.78
C ASN A 211 9.50 -27.82 -6.80
N GLY A 212 10.73 -27.92 -7.33
CA GLY A 212 11.94 -28.00 -6.52
C GLY A 212 12.24 -26.69 -5.77
N SER A 213 12.98 -26.80 -4.66
CA SER A 213 13.42 -25.66 -3.85
C SER A 213 14.93 -25.59 -3.63
N LEU A 214 15.71 -26.58 -4.07
CA LEU A 214 17.14 -26.64 -3.77
C LEU A 214 17.91 -25.53 -4.51
N GLN A 215 18.67 -24.74 -3.76
CA GLN A 215 19.51 -23.66 -4.30
C GLN A 215 20.36 -24.13 -5.49
N SER A 216 20.50 -23.26 -6.50
CA SER A 216 21.37 -23.51 -7.65
C SER A 216 22.80 -23.83 -7.21
N GLY A 217 23.43 -24.81 -7.88
CA GLY A 217 24.77 -25.28 -7.58
C GLY A 217 24.88 -26.26 -6.40
N LEU A 218 23.78 -26.56 -5.70
CA LEU A 218 23.74 -27.62 -4.69
C LEU A 218 23.19 -28.92 -5.27
N SER A 219 23.68 -30.03 -4.74
CA SER A 219 23.01 -31.33 -4.81
C SER A 219 22.48 -31.67 -3.42
N ILE A 220 21.45 -32.51 -3.34
CA ILE A 220 20.95 -32.95 -2.04
C ILE A 220 22.00 -33.83 -1.36
N ILE A 221 22.30 -33.55 -0.09
CA ILE A 221 23.33 -34.23 0.70
C ILE A 221 22.62 -34.96 1.84
N VAL A 222 23.08 -36.17 2.17
CA VAL A 222 22.61 -36.94 3.34
C VAL A 222 22.95 -36.23 4.65
N ASN A 223 22.19 -36.48 5.73
CA ASN A 223 22.49 -36.00 7.08
C ASN A 223 22.75 -34.49 7.19
N THR A 224 22.15 -33.68 6.32
CA THR A 224 22.49 -32.27 6.15
C THR A 224 21.33 -31.37 6.51
N TRP A 225 21.64 -30.28 7.22
CA TRP A 225 20.68 -29.23 7.52
C TRP A 225 20.55 -28.26 6.35
N TYR A 226 19.31 -27.92 6.02
CA TYR A 226 18.97 -26.89 5.06
C TYR A 226 18.08 -25.85 5.74
N ALA A 227 18.50 -24.60 5.69
CA ALA A 227 17.65 -23.47 6.03
C ALA A 227 16.59 -23.33 4.93
N VAL A 228 15.34 -23.15 5.35
CA VAL A 228 14.22 -22.84 4.45
C VAL A 228 14.04 -21.34 4.42
N HIS A 229 14.02 -20.77 3.21
CA HIS A 229 13.89 -19.35 2.96
C HIS A 229 12.64 -19.03 2.16
N LEU A 230 11.90 -18.00 2.59
CA LEU A 230 11.02 -17.27 1.70
C LEU A 230 11.88 -16.28 0.90
N ILE A 231 11.82 -16.32 -0.42
CA ILE A 231 12.55 -15.44 -1.33
C ILE A 231 11.57 -14.53 -2.08
N TYR A 232 11.99 -13.32 -2.41
CA TYR A 232 11.17 -12.32 -3.09
C TYR A 232 11.87 -11.69 -4.30
N ASN A 233 11.12 -11.58 -5.40
CA ASN A 233 11.51 -10.86 -6.61
C ASN A 233 10.77 -9.51 -6.65
N PRO A 234 11.48 -8.37 -6.50
CA PRO A 234 10.86 -7.05 -6.49
C PRO A 234 10.40 -6.54 -7.85
N GLU A 235 10.90 -7.11 -8.96
CA GLU A 235 10.52 -6.70 -10.32
C GLU A 235 9.16 -7.29 -10.73
N SER A 236 8.89 -8.54 -10.32
CA SER A 236 7.65 -9.24 -10.65
C SER A 236 6.64 -9.30 -9.50
N ASP A 237 6.98 -8.77 -8.32
CA ASP A 237 6.18 -8.86 -7.08
C ASP A 237 5.77 -10.31 -6.74
N THR A 238 6.74 -11.24 -6.85
CA THR A 238 6.49 -12.67 -6.61
C THR A 238 7.34 -13.21 -5.47
N THR A 239 6.74 -14.04 -4.63
CA THR A 239 7.43 -14.82 -3.60
C THR A 239 7.52 -16.30 -3.94
N ASP A 240 8.58 -16.94 -3.47
CA ASP A 240 8.74 -18.39 -3.56
C ASP A 240 9.57 -18.93 -2.38
N ILE A 241 9.74 -20.25 -2.31
CA ILE A 241 10.49 -20.96 -1.28
C ILE A 241 11.77 -21.55 -1.88
N MET A 242 12.87 -21.37 -1.17
CA MET A 242 14.16 -21.99 -1.48
C MET A 242 14.75 -22.64 -0.23
N ILE A 243 15.57 -23.68 -0.41
CA ILE A 243 16.37 -24.27 0.66
C ILE A 243 17.87 -24.13 0.34
N SER A 244 18.66 -23.84 1.36
CA SER A 244 20.11 -23.65 1.25
C SER A 244 20.83 -24.19 2.49
N THR A 245 22.09 -24.59 2.35
CA THR A 245 22.96 -24.92 3.50
C THR A 245 23.44 -23.66 4.25
N SER A 246 23.15 -22.46 3.73
CA SER A 246 23.51 -21.18 4.36
C SER A 246 22.26 -20.46 4.84
N ALA A 247 22.14 -20.26 6.15
CA ALA A 247 21.02 -19.52 6.76
C ALA A 247 21.07 -18.01 6.48
N SER A 248 22.26 -17.42 6.51
CA SER A 248 22.49 -15.97 6.49
C SER A 248 22.97 -15.42 5.16
N SER A 249 23.42 -16.27 4.24
CA SER A 249 23.93 -15.84 2.93
C SER A 249 23.64 -16.89 1.86
N PRO A 250 22.36 -17.18 1.55
CA PRO A 250 22.00 -18.04 0.44
C PRO A 250 22.32 -17.37 -0.90
N THR A 251 22.60 -18.18 -1.93
CA THR A 251 22.74 -17.71 -3.32
C THR A 251 21.37 -17.71 -3.99
N LEU A 252 20.77 -16.54 -4.16
CA LEU A 252 19.39 -16.42 -4.67
C LEU A 252 19.30 -16.74 -6.18
N PRO A 253 18.16 -17.28 -6.65
CA PRO A 253 17.87 -17.43 -8.08
C PRO A 253 17.79 -16.07 -8.80
N THR A 254 17.99 -16.07 -10.11
CA THR A 254 17.89 -14.84 -10.92
C THR A 254 16.56 -14.12 -10.72
N GLY A 255 16.62 -12.80 -10.49
CA GLY A 255 15.47 -11.94 -10.22
C GLY A 255 15.07 -11.85 -8.75
N TYR A 256 15.45 -12.83 -7.92
CA TYR A 256 15.19 -12.79 -6.48
C TYR A 256 16.35 -12.08 -5.77
N THR A 257 16.03 -11.01 -5.03
CA THR A 257 17.04 -10.16 -4.38
C THR A 257 16.96 -10.18 -2.87
N THR A 258 15.88 -10.74 -2.33
CA THR A 258 15.54 -10.65 -0.92
C THR A 258 15.16 -12.02 -0.38
N PHE A 259 15.49 -12.29 0.90
CA PHE A 259 15.11 -13.52 1.57
C PHE A 259 14.77 -13.33 3.06
N ARG A 260 14.11 -14.32 3.63
CA ARG A 260 13.93 -14.49 5.07
C ARG A 260 14.02 -15.97 5.43
N ARG A 261 14.83 -16.34 6.42
CA ARG A 261 14.82 -17.71 6.98
C ARG A 261 13.52 -17.92 7.74
N ILE A 262 12.77 -18.95 7.35
CA ILE A 262 11.46 -19.30 7.93
C ILE A 262 11.47 -20.64 8.68
N GLY A 263 12.61 -21.33 8.69
CA GLY A 263 12.82 -22.54 9.49
C GLY A 263 13.96 -23.39 8.94
N TRP A 264 13.96 -24.66 9.34
CA TRP A 264 15.00 -25.63 9.00
C TRP A 264 14.38 -26.99 8.68
N ILE A 265 15.02 -27.73 7.79
CA ILE A 265 14.77 -29.15 7.54
C ILE A 265 16.10 -29.92 7.53
N LYS A 266 16.08 -31.18 7.96
CA LYS A 266 17.25 -32.07 7.92
C LYS A 266 16.98 -33.25 6.99
N THR A 267 17.97 -33.60 6.18
CA THR A 267 17.97 -34.89 5.46
C THR A 267 18.56 -36.01 6.31
N ASP A 268 18.11 -37.24 6.11
CA ASP A 268 18.64 -38.44 6.77
C ASP A 268 19.76 -39.11 5.95
N SER A 269 20.13 -40.33 6.33
CA SER A 269 21.15 -41.14 5.64
C SER A 269 20.74 -41.59 4.22
N SER A 270 19.48 -41.43 3.84
CA SER A 270 18.92 -41.73 2.52
C SER A 270 18.58 -40.47 1.71
N SER A 271 19.04 -39.29 2.15
CA SER A 271 18.72 -37.98 1.56
C SER A 271 17.22 -37.64 1.60
N GLN A 272 16.49 -38.21 2.55
CA GLN A 272 15.07 -37.95 2.77
C GLN A 272 14.87 -36.97 3.92
N ILE A 273 13.82 -36.14 3.86
CA ILE A 273 13.45 -35.24 4.95
C ILE A 273 13.13 -36.08 6.18
N LYS A 274 13.81 -35.80 7.29
CA LYS A 274 13.47 -36.41 8.59
C LYS A 274 12.16 -35.80 9.09
N ASP A 275 11.21 -36.65 9.46
CA ASP A 275 9.85 -36.25 9.81
C ASP A 275 9.79 -35.40 11.09
N PHE A 276 9.04 -34.30 11.03
CA PHE A 276 8.93 -33.30 12.08
C PHE A 276 7.51 -32.72 12.17
N SER A 277 7.21 -32.16 13.33
CA SER A 277 6.01 -31.38 13.60
C SER A 277 6.44 -29.98 14.02
N GLN A 278 5.86 -28.96 13.41
CA GLN A 278 6.06 -27.58 13.82
C GLN A 278 4.79 -27.02 14.44
N ASP A 279 4.91 -26.36 15.58
CA ASP A 279 3.89 -25.49 16.16
C ASP A 279 4.55 -24.18 16.58
N ALA A 280 4.10 -23.07 15.97
CA ALA A 280 4.76 -21.76 16.06
C ALA A 280 6.30 -21.90 15.91
N ASP A 281 7.05 -21.59 16.96
CA ASP A 281 8.52 -21.62 16.96
C ASP A 281 9.15 -22.93 17.43
N THR A 282 8.31 -23.89 17.84
CA THR A 282 8.76 -25.19 18.32
C THR A 282 8.69 -26.21 17.19
N PHE A 283 9.81 -26.89 16.97
CA PHE A 283 9.90 -28.05 16.10
C PHE A 283 10.17 -29.29 16.94
N LEU A 284 9.40 -30.34 16.71
CA LEU A 284 9.61 -31.64 17.34
C LEU A 284 9.85 -32.69 16.27
N TRP A 285 10.82 -33.57 16.48
CA TRP A 285 10.94 -34.77 15.68
C TRP A 285 9.76 -35.70 15.94
N LYS A 286 9.23 -36.33 14.89
CA LYS A 286 8.21 -37.39 15.08
C LYS A 286 8.81 -38.63 15.75
N GLU A 287 10.08 -38.88 15.48
CA GLU A 287 10.89 -39.90 16.13
C GLU A 287 12.13 -39.23 16.75
N THR A 288 12.22 -39.31 18.07
CA THR A 288 13.33 -38.73 18.85
C THR A 288 14.68 -39.27 18.39
N VAL A 289 15.70 -38.43 18.43
CA VAL A 289 17.04 -38.81 17.96
C VAL A 289 17.95 -39.07 19.15
N GLU A 290 18.47 -40.29 19.25
CA GLU A 290 19.53 -40.61 20.20
C GLU A 290 20.85 -40.04 19.67
N ASP A 291 21.28 -38.89 20.18
CA ASP A 291 22.53 -38.24 19.80
C ASP A 291 23.72 -38.71 20.67
N ARG A 292 23.43 -39.38 21.78
CA ARG A 292 24.43 -39.97 22.68
C ARG A 292 23.86 -41.18 23.40
N ASN A 293 24.58 -42.30 23.33
CA ASN A 293 24.24 -43.55 24.02
C ASN A 293 25.45 -44.04 24.83
N ALA A 294 25.58 -43.66 26.08
CA ALA A 294 26.72 -43.97 26.92
C ALA A 294 26.94 -45.49 27.10
N ALA A 295 25.87 -46.29 27.15
CA ALA A 295 25.97 -47.74 27.25
C ALA A 295 26.45 -48.41 25.95
N GLY A 296 26.04 -47.88 24.79
CA GLY A 296 26.42 -48.36 23.46
C GLY A 296 27.81 -47.87 23.00
N ASP A 297 28.16 -46.64 23.37
CA ASP A 297 29.38 -45.95 22.90
C ASP A 297 30.58 -46.18 23.82
N GLY A 298 30.38 -46.83 24.98
CA GLY A 298 31.39 -46.96 26.03
C GLY A 298 31.81 -45.61 26.61
N ASN A 299 31.02 -44.56 26.35
CA ASN A 299 31.37 -43.19 26.64
C ASN A 299 30.94 -42.86 28.07
N ILE A 300 31.91 -42.94 28.99
CA ILE A 300 31.73 -42.61 30.38
C ILE A 300 32.27 -41.20 30.58
N ASP A 301 31.38 -40.25 30.88
CA ASP A 301 31.76 -38.87 31.12
C ASP A 301 32.58 -38.75 32.41
N ALA A 302 33.61 -37.94 32.30
CA ALA A 302 34.51 -37.55 33.38
C ALA A 302 34.50 -36.03 33.52
N SER A 303 34.95 -35.54 34.66
CA SER A 303 35.29 -34.13 34.84
C SER A 303 36.67 -33.89 34.18
N PRO A 304 36.88 -32.87 33.32
CA PRO A 304 36.06 -31.68 33.06
C PRO A 304 35.05 -31.81 31.91
N ALA A 305 34.35 -30.72 31.58
CA ALA A 305 33.24 -30.69 30.61
C ALA A 305 33.57 -31.29 29.23
N THR A 306 32.56 -31.91 28.62
CA THR A 306 32.59 -32.40 27.23
C THR A 306 31.61 -31.62 26.35
N THR A 307 31.91 -31.55 25.05
CA THR A 307 31.02 -30.94 24.05
C THR A 307 30.21 -32.03 23.36
N GLN A 308 28.89 -31.87 23.31
CA GLN A 308 27.98 -32.81 22.67
C GLN A 308 27.29 -32.13 21.48
N ALA A 309 27.41 -32.72 20.29
CA ALA A 309 26.63 -32.31 19.12
C ALA A 309 25.22 -32.91 19.20
N LEU A 310 24.21 -32.13 18.83
CA LEU A 310 22.82 -32.56 18.84
C LEU A 310 22.23 -32.49 17.43
N THR A 311 21.19 -33.28 17.19
CA THR A 311 20.40 -33.23 15.95
C THR A 311 19.39 -32.08 15.99
N VAL A 312 19.94 -30.86 16.07
CA VAL A 312 19.24 -29.57 15.93
C VAL A 312 19.98 -28.70 14.91
N PRO A 313 19.36 -27.64 14.38
CA PRO A 313 20.03 -26.77 13.42
C PRO A 313 21.33 -26.15 13.97
N PRO A 314 22.37 -25.99 13.14
CA PRO A 314 23.65 -25.38 13.54
C PRO A 314 23.53 -23.85 13.54
N ASP A 315 22.76 -23.31 14.48
CA ASP A 315 22.44 -21.88 14.57
C ASP A 315 22.36 -21.45 16.04
N SER A 316 23.10 -20.40 16.42
CA SER A 316 23.13 -19.91 17.81
C SER A 316 21.82 -19.27 18.28
N SER A 317 20.86 -19.02 17.38
CA SER A 317 19.50 -18.58 17.71
C SER A 317 18.59 -19.71 18.20
N VAL A 318 19.05 -20.97 18.12
CA VAL A 318 18.28 -22.17 18.45
C VAL A 318 18.53 -22.62 19.90
N SER A 319 17.46 -23.09 20.54
CA SER A 319 17.55 -23.88 21.77
C SER A 319 17.17 -25.33 21.48
N ALA A 320 17.98 -26.28 21.92
CA ALA A 320 17.65 -27.69 21.83
C ALA A 320 16.68 -28.09 22.95
N ILE A 321 15.71 -28.93 22.62
CA ILE A 321 14.82 -29.59 23.57
C ILE A 321 15.26 -31.05 23.64
N ILE A 322 15.91 -31.43 24.73
CA ILE A 322 16.46 -32.77 24.93
C ILE A 322 15.80 -33.45 26.11
N THR A 323 15.78 -34.77 26.10
CA THR A 323 15.70 -35.57 27.32
C THR A 323 17.07 -36.18 27.55
N ALA A 324 17.59 -35.97 28.76
CA ALA A 324 18.85 -36.54 29.16
C ALA A 324 18.65 -37.47 30.35
N THR A 325 19.45 -38.53 30.36
CA THR A 325 19.56 -39.42 31.52
C THR A 325 21.00 -39.40 31.98
N ALA A 326 21.21 -39.23 33.29
CA ALA A 326 22.51 -39.34 33.92
C ALA A 326 22.46 -40.46 34.95
N GLY A 327 23.45 -41.34 34.92
CA GLY A 327 23.56 -42.44 35.88
C GLY A 327 25.00 -42.74 36.26
N THR A 328 25.14 -43.32 37.45
CA THR A 328 26.43 -43.79 37.97
C THR A 328 26.19 -44.97 38.91
N ASN A 329 27.22 -45.80 39.08
CA ASN A 329 27.25 -46.88 40.07
C ASN A 329 28.39 -46.69 41.09
N ALA A 330 29.08 -45.54 41.05
CA ALA A 330 30.32 -45.31 41.79
C ALA A 330 30.20 -44.17 42.82
N VAL A 331 29.75 -42.98 42.41
CA VAL A 331 29.81 -41.76 43.24
C VAL A 331 28.53 -40.95 43.07
N ALA A 332 27.95 -40.42 44.15
CA ALA A 332 26.87 -39.42 44.01
C ALA A 332 27.37 -38.15 43.32
N GLY A 333 26.46 -37.44 42.68
CA GLY A 333 26.79 -36.16 42.07
C GLY A 333 25.69 -35.66 41.17
N SER A 334 26.06 -34.82 40.22
CA SER A 334 25.12 -34.21 39.30
C SER A 334 25.75 -33.92 37.95
N VAL A 335 24.90 -33.82 36.93
CA VAL A 335 25.30 -33.43 35.58
C VAL A 335 24.57 -32.16 35.19
N TYR A 336 25.34 -31.18 34.73
CA TYR A 336 24.84 -29.90 34.22
C TYR A 336 24.99 -29.82 32.71
N PHE A 337 23.94 -29.33 32.06
CA PHE A 337 23.86 -29.14 30.63
C PHE A 337 23.77 -27.65 30.38
N SER A 338 24.73 -27.09 29.64
CA SER A 338 24.83 -25.65 29.47
C SER A 338 25.15 -25.26 28.03
N SER A 339 24.82 -24.02 27.70
CA SER A 339 25.32 -23.41 26.46
C SER A 339 26.84 -23.28 26.51
N LEU A 340 27.51 -23.40 25.37
CA LEU A 340 28.92 -23.04 25.25
C LEU A 340 29.15 -21.52 25.26
N SER A 341 28.09 -20.71 25.13
CA SER A 341 28.16 -19.25 25.17
C SER A 341 28.32 -18.67 26.57
N ILE A 342 28.17 -19.51 27.61
CA ILE A 342 28.41 -19.13 29.00
C ILE A 342 29.64 -19.85 29.54
N ASP A 343 30.22 -19.31 30.60
CA ASP A 343 31.37 -19.91 31.27
C ASP A 343 31.07 -21.35 31.75
N ASP A 344 32.11 -22.18 31.82
CA ASP A 344 31.98 -23.52 32.40
C ASP A 344 31.83 -23.41 33.92
N GLU A 345 30.76 -24.00 34.46
CA GLU A 345 30.49 -24.05 35.88
C GLU A 345 30.34 -25.52 36.29
N ALA A 346 31.17 -25.95 37.24
CA ALA A 346 31.10 -27.30 37.78
C ALA A 346 29.83 -27.44 38.63
N PRO A 347 28.99 -28.47 38.39
CA PRO A 347 27.83 -28.67 39.21
C PRO A 347 28.15 -29.18 40.61
N ASN A 348 27.25 -28.90 41.53
CA ASN A 348 27.32 -29.34 42.92
C ASN A 348 25.94 -29.74 43.40
N GLU A 349 25.78 -31.01 43.74
CA GLU A 349 24.52 -31.62 44.16
C GLU A 349 24.01 -31.15 45.54
N TYR A 350 24.85 -30.46 46.32
CA TYR A 350 24.53 -29.99 47.68
C TYR A 350 24.25 -28.49 47.76
N THR A 351 24.51 -27.73 46.69
CA THR A 351 24.33 -26.27 46.66
C THR A 351 23.31 -25.86 45.61
N THR A 352 22.97 -24.57 45.58
CA THR A 352 21.89 -24.03 44.75
C THR A 352 22.30 -23.60 43.33
N ALA A 353 23.54 -23.85 42.91
CA ALA A 353 24.03 -23.42 41.60
C ALA A 353 25.03 -24.44 41.01
N PRO A 354 25.01 -24.66 39.68
CA PRO A 354 24.02 -24.18 38.71
C PRO A 354 22.77 -25.07 38.71
N PHE A 355 21.59 -24.49 38.93
CA PHE A 355 20.31 -25.16 38.66
C PHE A 355 19.70 -24.65 37.34
N PRO A 356 18.98 -25.49 36.58
CA PRO A 356 18.69 -26.91 36.85
C PRO A 356 19.86 -27.85 36.51
N GLN A 357 20.01 -28.93 37.29
CA GLN A 357 21.00 -30.02 37.09
C GLN A 357 20.34 -31.38 37.34
N LEU A 358 20.85 -32.44 36.71
CA LEU A 358 20.40 -33.81 36.98
C LEU A 358 21.16 -34.39 38.16
N ALA A 359 20.58 -34.36 39.37
CA ALA A 359 21.20 -34.91 40.57
C ALA A 359 21.01 -36.43 40.64
N VAL A 360 22.09 -37.19 40.79
CA VAL A 360 22.13 -38.66 40.88
C VAL A 360 22.52 -39.07 42.32
N PRO A 361 21.57 -39.60 43.13
CA PRO A 361 21.83 -39.90 44.53
C PRO A 361 22.67 -41.17 44.74
N LEU A 362 23.45 -41.22 45.83
CA LEU A 362 24.25 -42.38 46.24
C LEU A 362 23.34 -43.46 46.84
N ASN A 363 23.32 -44.66 46.27
CA ASN A 363 22.76 -45.87 46.92
C ASN A 363 23.30 -47.14 46.25
N THR A 364 23.23 -48.29 46.93
CA THR A 364 23.68 -49.59 46.39
C THR A 364 22.89 -49.95 45.11
N GLY A 365 23.56 -49.94 43.96
CA GLY A 365 23.03 -50.30 42.64
C GLY A 365 23.06 -49.18 41.60
N VAL A 366 22.65 -49.46 40.36
CA VAL A 366 22.58 -48.46 39.28
C VAL A 366 21.41 -47.51 39.55
N ARG A 367 21.65 -46.20 39.47
CA ARG A 367 20.65 -45.15 39.62
C ARG A 367 20.71 -44.21 38.44
N PHE A 368 19.54 -43.70 38.07
CA PHE A 368 19.37 -42.79 36.95
C PHE A 368 18.51 -41.62 37.37
N SER A 369 18.88 -40.46 36.89
CA SER A 369 18.04 -39.27 36.93
C SER A 369 17.77 -38.86 35.49
N THR A 370 16.51 -38.55 35.21
CA THR A 370 16.06 -38.15 33.88
C THR A 370 15.35 -36.82 33.96
N GLY A 371 15.47 -36.03 32.90
CA GLY A 371 14.78 -34.76 32.80
C GLY A 371 14.75 -34.27 31.37
N GLN A 372 13.70 -33.52 31.04
CA GLN A 372 13.68 -32.71 29.84
C GLN A 372 14.39 -31.39 30.12
N ILE A 373 15.28 -31.00 29.23
CA ILE A 373 16.13 -29.82 29.36
C ILE A 373 16.01 -29.01 28.07
N GLU A 374 15.78 -27.71 28.22
CA GLU A 374 15.94 -26.74 27.14
C GLU A 374 17.26 -26.00 27.32
N VAL A 375 18.11 -26.00 26.29
CA VAL A 375 19.43 -25.38 26.36
C VAL A 375 19.82 -24.77 25.02
N ARG A 376 20.34 -23.54 25.03
CA ARG A 376 20.83 -22.86 23.83
C ARG A 376 22.05 -23.57 23.26
N VAL A 377 22.09 -23.75 21.94
CA VAL A 377 23.23 -24.35 21.23
C VAL A 377 24.19 -23.28 20.70
N ASN A 378 25.43 -23.68 20.40
CA ASN A 378 26.35 -22.85 19.63
C ASN A 378 26.01 -22.88 18.12
N SER A 379 26.75 -22.13 17.31
CA SER A 379 26.61 -22.11 15.84
C SER A 379 26.94 -23.43 15.12
N SER A 380 27.31 -24.48 15.86
CA SER A 380 27.52 -25.83 15.35
C SER A 380 26.48 -26.84 15.87
N GLY A 381 25.45 -26.38 16.59
CA GLY A 381 24.42 -27.26 17.15
C GLY A 381 24.91 -28.07 18.36
N GLN A 382 25.82 -27.51 19.17
CA GLN A 382 26.44 -28.21 20.29
C GLN A 382 26.11 -27.58 21.63
N ILE A 383 26.15 -28.42 22.68
CA ILE A 383 25.99 -28.06 24.09
C ILE A 383 27.16 -28.59 24.93
N ARG A 384 27.30 -28.09 26.15
CA ARG A 384 28.26 -28.58 27.14
C ARG A 384 27.58 -29.55 28.10
N ILE A 385 28.23 -30.68 28.36
CA ILE A 385 27.87 -31.63 29.42
C ILE A 385 28.97 -31.59 30.47
N ARG A 386 28.60 -31.28 31.71
CA ARG A 386 29.54 -31.16 32.83
C ARG A 386 29.10 -32.07 33.98
N PRO A 387 29.73 -33.23 34.21
CA PRO A 387 29.51 -33.97 35.44
C PRO A 387 30.29 -33.34 36.61
N SER A 388 29.79 -33.49 37.85
CA SER A 388 30.48 -33.01 39.06
C SER A 388 31.65 -33.90 39.48
N GLN A 389 31.65 -35.16 39.05
CA GLN A 389 32.67 -36.17 39.33
C GLN A 389 32.89 -37.06 38.09
N ASP A 390 33.80 -38.02 38.18
CA ASP A 390 34.03 -39.00 37.11
C ASP A 390 32.99 -40.13 37.14
N ALA A 391 32.94 -40.92 36.06
CA ALA A 391 32.16 -42.14 35.96
C ALA A 391 30.63 -41.94 35.84
N TYR A 392 30.21 -41.02 34.96
CA TYR A 392 28.80 -40.82 34.61
C TYR A 392 28.47 -41.37 33.23
N ALA A 393 27.46 -42.23 33.16
CA ALA A 393 26.82 -42.57 31.89
C ALA A 393 25.75 -41.52 31.60
N VAL A 394 25.94 -40.75 30.52
CA VAL A 394 24.98 -39.73 30.08
C VAL A 394 24.43 -40.11 28.72
N ASP A 395 23.13 -40.34 28.65
CA ASP A 395 22.39 -40.54 27.41
C ASP A 395 21.64 -39.26 27.05
N VAL A 396 21.63 -38.90 25.76
CA VAL A 396 20.96 -37.70 25.28
C VAL A 396 20.10 -38.04 24.08
N CYS A 397 18.80 -37.81 24.23
CA CYS A 397 17.81 -37.88 23.15
C CYS A 397 17.30 -36.49 22.82
N THR A 398 17.48 -36.06 21.57
CA THR A 398 16.91 -34.80 21.07
C THR A 398 15.46 -35.01 20.67
N LEU A 399 14.56 -34.31 21.35
CA LEU A 399 13.13 -34.27 21.03
C LEU A 399 12.86 -33.29 19.89
N GLY A 400 13.61 -32.19 19.84
CA GLY A 400 13.39 -31.12 18.89
C GLY A 400 14.15 -29.86 19.25
N TRP A 401 13.65 -28.72 18.77
CA TRP A 401 14.27 -27.42 19.01
C TRP A 401 13.25 -26.28 19.01
N LEU A 402 13.58 -25.22 19.75
CA LEU A 402 12.94 -23.91 19.63
C LEU A 402 13.80 -23.05 18.70
N ASP A 403 13.18 -22.45 17.70
CA ASP A 403 13.84 -21.59 16.72
C ASP A 403 13.30 -20.16 16.84
N ASN A 404 14.09 -19.25 17.41
CA ASN A 404 13.72 -17.84 17.61
C ASN A 404 13.75 -17.00 16.32
N ARG A 405 13.43 -17.63 15.18
CA ARG A 405 13.31 -16.95 13.87
C ARG A 405 12.23 -15.88 13.96
N GLY A 406 12.59 -14.60 13.84
CA GLY A 406 11.62 -13.55 14.14
C GLY A 406 12.09 -12.54 15.16
N VAL A 407 13.19 -12.82 15.85
CA VAL A 407 13.77 -11.94 16.84
C VAL A 407 15.29 -12.04 16.66
N ASN A 408 15.95 -11.00 16.15
CA ASN A 408 17.41 -10.99 16.27
C ASN A 408 17.73 -10.76 17.74
N ALA A 409 18.67 -11.55 18.27
CA ALA A 409 19.22 -11.34 19.60
C ALA A 409 20.22 -10.17 19.62
#